data_AF-A0A7V6DEC7-F1
#
_entry.id   AF-A0A7V6DEC7-F1
#
_cell.length_a   1.000
_cell.length_b   1.000
_cell.length_c   1.000
_cell.angle_alpha   90.00
_cell.angle_beta   90.00
_cell.angle_gamma   90.00
#
_symmetry.space_group_name_H-M   'P 1'
#
loop_
_entity.id
_entity.type
_entity.pdbx_description
1 polymer ?
#
loop_
_entity_poly.entity_id
_entity_poly.type
_entity_poly.pdbx_seq_one_letter_code
_entity_poly.pdbx_strand_id
1 'polypeptide(L)'
;MAERWGEKIGWIAGWAGSFLWVAILAAILGWRGQLAGAALGGVLVVAVAVGIVALAPWRHATTPMWRLMTPLLLLAAVAAVWALRYFPGAGGGGWGPWWSYLWLLPLLGLLVWAGRARWSDRQ
;
A
#
# COMPACT_ATOMS: atom_id res chain seq x y z
N MET A 1 -7.50 26.77 13.39
CA MET A 1 -7.36 25.48 12.68
C MET A 1 -5.88 25.20 12.51
N ALA A 2 -5.24 24.53 13.48
CA ALA A 2 -3.82 24.19 13.34
C ALA A 2 -3.70 23.31 12.09
N GLU A 3 -2.89 23.75 11.15
CA GLU A 3 -2.73 23.10 9.86
C GLU A 3 -2.08 21.73 10.13
N ARG A 4 -2.87 20.65 10.03
CA ARG A 4 -2.49 19.27 10.36
C ARG A 4 -1.53 18.67 9.31
N TRP A 5 -0.46 19.39 8.99
CA TRP A 5 0.56 19.00 8.03
C TRP A 5 1.20 17.65 8.38
N GLY A 6 1.45 17.39 9.67
CA GLY A 6 2.03 16.13 10.13
C GLY A 6 1.21 14.91 9.73
N GLU A 7 -0.12 14.95 9.88
CA GLU A 7 -1.00 13.84 9.50
C GLU A 7 -1.11 13.66 7.98
N LYS A 8 -1.11 14.77 7.23
CA LYS A 8 -1.10 14.75 5.75
C LYS A 8 0.20 14.14 5.21
N ILE A 9 1.33 14.57 5.77
CA ILE A 9 2.66 14.05 5.43
C ILE A 9 2.76 12.59 5.84
N GLY A 10 2.28 12.23 7.05
CA GLY A 10 2.26 10.84 7.51
C GLY A 10 1.48 9.91 6.60
N TRP A 11 0.32 10.34 6.09
CA TRP A 11 -0.45 9.57 5.11
C TRP A 11 0.29 9.41 3.78
N ILE A 12 0.76 10.52 3.19
CA ILE A 12 1.42 10.50 1.88
C ILE A 12 2.74 9.73 1.96
N ALA A 13 3.61 10.08 2.90
CA ALA A 13 4.92 9.46 3.07
C ALA A 13 4.81 7.99 3.50
N GLY A 14 3.85 7.66 4.37
CA GLY A 14 3.63 6.29 4.81
C GLY A 14 3.24 5.36 3.66
N TRP A 15 2.27 5.77 2.84
CA TRP A 15 1.85 4.98 1.67
C TRP A 15 2.88 5.02 0.54
N ALA A 16 3.46 6.19 0.23
CA ALA A 16 4.49 6.31 -0.80
C ALA A 16 5.70 5.42 -0.48
N GLY A 17 6.18 5.43 0.77
CA GLY A 17 7.25 4.54 1.22
C GLY A 17 6.88 3.07 1.13
N SER A 18 5.64 2.71 1.51
CA SER A 18 5.14 1.32 1.46
C SER A 18 5.03 0.75 0.04
N PHE A 19 4.93 1.61 -0.98
CA PHE A 19 4.82 1.20 -2.39
C PHE A 19 6.08 1.45 -3.21
N LEU A 20 7.14 2.03 -2.61
CA LEU A 20 8.39 2.34 -3.28
C LEU A 20 9.01 1.11 -3.97
N TRP A 21 8.89 -0.06 -3.35
CA TRP A 21 9.39 -1.32 -3.89
C TRP A 21 8.75 -1.69 -5.25
N VAL A 22 7.49 -1.32 -5.51
CA VAL A 22 6.81 -1.61 -6.79
C VAL A 22 7.47 -0.82 -7.93
N ALA A 23 7.81 0.44 -7.69
CA ALA A 23 8.51 1.27 -8.66
C ALA A 23 9.91 0.72 -8.98
N ILE A 24 10.63 0.28 -7.94
CA ILE A 24 11.95 -0.34 -8.10
C ILE A 24 11.86 -1.62 -8.93
N LEU A 25 10.92 -2.52 -8.62
CA LEU A 25 10.74 -3.76 -9.37
C LEU A 25 10.32 -3.50 -10.82
N ALA A 26 9.47 -2.51 -11.07
CA ALA A 26 9.05 -2.14 -12.42
C ALA A 26 10.24 -1.65 -13.26
N ALA A 27 11.13 -0.83 -12.67
CA ALA A 27 12.36 -0.40 -13.31
C ALA A 27 13.30 -1.59 -13.62
N ILE A 28 13.44 -2.54 -12.69
CA ILE A 28 14.23 -3.76 -12.90
C ILE A 28 13.66 -4.59 -14.06
N LEU A 29 12.33 -4.76 -14.15
CA LEU A 29 11.70 -5.47 -15.27
C LEU A 29 11.91 -4.76 -16.60
N GLY A 30 11.86 -3.42 -16.59
CA GLY A 30 12.16 -2.60 -17.77
C GLY A 30 13.59 -2.85 -18.26
N TRP A 31 14.55 -2.89 -17.33
CA TRP A 31 15.94 -3.18 -17.66
C TRP A 31 16.17 -4.62 -18.16
N ARG A 32 15.38 -5.59 -17.67
CA ARG A 32 15.36 -6.97 -18.17
C ARG A 32 14.68 -7.14 -19.54
N GLY A 33 14.19 -6.05 -20.15
CA GLY A 33 13.45 -6.09 -21.42
C GLY A 33 12.02 -6.65 -21.29
N GLN A 34 11.54 -6.92 -20.07
CA GLN A 34 10.18 -7.41 -19.83
C GLN A 34 9.18 -6.24 -19.78
N LEU A 35 8.99 -5.59 -20.93
CA LEU A 35 8.18 -4.37 -21.05
C LEU A 35 6.74 -4.53 -20.56
N ALA A 36 6.12 -5.70 -20.77
CA ALA A 36 4.77 -5.96 -20.27
C ALA A 36 4.71 -5.94 -18.73
N GLY A 37 5.67 -6.56 -18.05
CA GLY A 37 5.75 -6.56 -16.59
C GLY A 37 6.07 -5.17 -16.04
N ALA A 38 6.99 -4.46 -16.69
CA ALA A 38 7.34 -3.08 -16.34
C ALA A 38 6.15 -2.12 -16.51
N ALA A 39 5.40 -2.23 -17.61
CA ALA A 39 4.21 -1.41 -17.87
C ALA A 39 3.12 -1.65 -16.82
N LEU A 40 2.84 -2.91 -16.48
CA LEU A 40 1.89 -3.25 -15.41
C LEU A 40 2.35 -2.69 -14.05
N GLY A 41 3.64 -2.78 -13.73
CA GLY A 41 4.21 -2.17 -12.54
C GLY A 41 4.05 -0.65 -12.52
N GLY A 42 4.28 0.00 -13.67
CA GLY A 42 4.06 1.44 -13.84
C GLY A 42 2.60 1.85 -13.63
N VAL A 43 1.65 1.11 -14.21
CA VAL A 43 0.21 1.32 -13.99
C VAL A 43 -0.15 1.18 -12.51
N LEU A 44 0.41 0.18 -11.80
CA LEU A 44 0.21 0.02 -10.37
C LEU A 44 0.73 1.21 -9.56
N VAL A 45 1.93 1.72 -9.87
CA VAL A 45 2.49 2.92 -9.21
C VAL A 45 1.59 4.13 -9.40
N VAL A 46 1.08 4.35 -10.62
CA VAL A 46 0.16 5.46 -10.91
C VAL A 46 -1.17 5.26 -10.17
N ALA A 47 -1.75 4.06 -10.19
CA ALA A 47 -2.99 3.74 -9.50
C ALA A 47 -2.88 3.98 -7.98
N VAL A 48 -1.74 3.59 -7.38
CA VAL A 48 -1.44 3.86 -5.98
C VAL A 48 -1.32 5.36 -5.73
N ALA A 49 -0.56 6.10 -6.53
CA ALA A 49 -0.40 7.55 -6.36
C ALA A 49 -1.75 8.29 -6.41
N VAL A 50 -2.60 7.92 -7.37
CA VAL A 50 -3.97 8.44 -7.46
C VAL A 50 -4.78 8.04 -6.23
N GLY A 51 -4.69 6.77 -5.80
CA GLY A 51 -5.35 6.27 -4.61
C GLY A 51 -4.98 7.05 -3.34
N ILE A 52 -3.70 7.30 -3.11
CA ILE A 52 -3.20 8.04 -1.94
C ILE A 52 -3.85 9.43 -1.83
N VAL A 53 -4.00 10.13 -2.97
CA VAL A 53 -4.58 11.48 -3.02
C VAL A 53 -6.12 11.47 -3.05
N ALA A 54 -6.73 10.50 -3.73
CA ALA A 54 -8.19 10.38 -3.86
C ALA A 54 -8.86 9.90 -2.58
N LEU A 55 -8.22 8.97 -1.87
CA LEU A 55 -8.70 8.36 -0.62
C LEU A 55 -8.14 9.06 0.61
N ALA A 56 -7.61 10.27 0.44
CA ALA A 56 -7.04 11.01 1.54
C ALA A 56 -8.11 11.32 2.61
N PRO A 57 -7.80 11.11 3.90
CA PRO A 57 -8.77 11.24 4.99
C PRO A 57 -9.32 12.67 5.15
N TRP A 58 -8.55 13.69 4.77
CA TRP A 58 -9.01 15.09 4.78
C TRP A 58 -10.02 15.41 3.67
N ARG A 59 -10.18 14.57 2.65
CA ARG A 59 -11.21 14.71 1.61
C ARG A 59 -12.51 14.01 1.99
N HIS A 60 -12.45 13.01 2.89
CA HIS A 60 -13.56 12.16 3.29
C HIS A 60 -13.73 12.17 4.81
N ALA A 61 -13.96 13.35 5.39
CA ALA A 61 -13.84 13.58 6.83
C ALA A 61 -14.76 12.70 7.72
N THR A 62 -15.91 12.29 7.19
CA THR A 62 -16.91 11.45 7.88
C THR A 62 -16.70 9.94 7.66
N THR A 63 -15.80 9.57 6.75
CA THR A 63 -15.55 8.17 6.40
C THR A 63 -14.56 7.56 7.38
N PRO A 64 -14.82 6.35 7.91
CA PRO A 64 -13.88 5.68 8.79
C PRO A 64 -12.61 5.28 8.03
N MET A 65 -11.45 5.47 8.65
CA MET A 65 -10.15 5.37 8.01
C MET A 65 -9.88 3.99 7.39
N TRP A 66 -10.39 2.91 8.00
CA TRP A 66 -10.24 1.55 7.44
C TRP A 66 -10.86 1.40 6.04
N ARG A 67 -11.94 2.13 5.73
CA ARG A 67 -12.56 2.13 4.38
C ARG A 67 -11.71 2.85 3.35
N LEU A 68 -10.89 3.80 3.78
CA LEU A 68 -9.94 4.52 2.93
C LEU A 68 -8.66 3.71 2.71
N MET A 69 -8.23 2.95 3.73
CA MET A 69 -7.04 2.10 3.66
C MET A 69 -7.26 0.80 2.90
N THR A 70 -8.46 0.20 2.98
CA THR A 70 -8.81 -1.05 2.29
C THR A 70 -8.50 -1.06 0.78
N PRO A 71 -8.90 -0.06 -0.03
CA PRO A 71 -8.54 -0.04 -1.45
C PRO A 71 -7.03 0.06 -1.70
N LEU A 72 -6.27 0.78 -0.86
CA LEU A 72 -4.82 0.82 -0.94
C LEU A 72 -4.20 -0.54 -0.57
N LEU A 73 -4.74 -1.23 0.44
CA LEU A 73 -4.31 -2.59 0.78
C LEU A 73 -4.63 -3.61 -0.32
N LEU A 74 -5.77 -3.48 -1.01
CA LEU A 74 -6.09 -4.29 -2.17
C LEU A 74 -5.09 -4.05 -3.30
N LEU A 75 -4.69 -2.80 -3.56
CA LEU A 75 -3.62 -2.51 -4.51
C LEU A 75 -2.28 -3.12 -4.10
N ALA A 76 -1.96 -3.15 -2.81
CA ALA A 76 -0.76 -3.83 -2.31
C ALA A 76 -0.81 -5.35 -2.55
N ALA A 77 -1.97 -5.97 -2.34
CA ALA A 77 -2.17 -7.40 -2.64
C ALA A 77 -2.03 -7.69 -4.15
N VAL A 78 -2.61 -6.85 -5.01
CA VAL A 78 -2.46 -6.97 -6.47
C VAL A 78 -0.98 -6.78 -6.87
N ALA A 79 -0.27 -5.82 -6.27
CA ALA A 79 1.15 -5.63 -6.50
C ALA A 79 1.99 -6.83 -6.06
N ALA A 80 1.65 -7.49 -4.95
CA ALA A 80 2.31 -8.71 -4.51
C ALA A 80 2.12 -9.86 -5.52
N VAL A 81 0.91 -10.08 -6.02
CA VAL A 81 0.62 -11.09 -7.06
C VAL A 81 1.39 -10.79 -8.34
N TRP A 82 1.42 -9.52 -8.76
CA TRP A 82 2.22 -9.06 -9.91
C TRP A 82 3.72 -9.36 -9.70
N ALA A 83 4.27 -9.06 -8.53
CA ALA A 83 5.67 -9.31 -8.25
C ALA A 83 6.01 -10.81 -8.26
N LEU A 84 5.17 -11.65 -7.65
CA LEU A 84 5.32 -13.11 -7.68
C LEU A 84 5.28 -13.67 -9.10
N ARG A 85 4.45 -13.09 -9.99
CA ARG A 85 4.36 -13.51 -11.39
C ARG A 85 5.65 -13.25 -12.18
N TYR A 86 6.29 -12.11 -11.97
CA TYR A 86 7.48 -11.69 -12.75
C TYR A 86 8.82 -11.98 -12.07
N PHE A 87 8.81 -12.27 -10.76
CA PHE A 87 9.99 -12.66 -9.98
C PHE A 87 9.77 -14.01 -9.29
N PRO A 88 9.61 -15.12 -10.05
CA PRO A 88 9.33 -16.44 -9.49
C PRO A 88 10.48 -16.98 -8.62
N GLY A 89 11.71 -16.46 -8.77
CA GLY A 89 12.89 -16.86 -7.99
C GLY A 89 13.13 -16.06 -6.69
N ALA A 90 12.33 -15.03 -6.39
CA ALA A 90 12.42 -14.32 -5.11
C ALA A 90 11.81 -15.14 -3.94
N GLY A 91 11.09 -16.21 -4.26
CA GLY A 91 10.61 -17.23 -3.32
C GLY A 91 11.53 -18.44 -3.30
N GLY A 92 12.79 -18.25 -2.87
CA GLY A 92 13.67 -19.37 -2.53
C GLY A 92 13.15 -20.08 -1.28
N GLY A 93 12.28 -21.08 -1.47
CA GLY A 93 11.94 -22.07 -0.44
C GLY A 93 10.58 -21.87 0.25
N GLY A 94 9.50 -22.29 -0.42
CA GLY A 94 8.22 -22.61 0.21
C GLY A 94 7.47 -21.44 0.85
N TRP A 95 6.16 -21.62 1.07
CA TRP A 95 5.48 -20.84 2.09
C TRP A 95 6.15 -21.26 3.40
N GLY A 96 6.88 -20.35 4.04
CA GLY A 96 7.33 -20.56 5.39
C GLY A 96 6.14 -20.98 6.25
N PRO A 97 6.37 -21.65 7.39
CA PRO A 97 5.26 -22.18 8.15
C PRO A 97 4.19 -21.14 8.41
N TRP A 98 2.90 -21.46 8.24
CA TRP A 98 1.85 -20.44 8.20
C TRP A 98 1.78 -19.59 9.50
N TRP A 99 2.26 -20.13 10.62
CA TRP A 99 2.39 -19.44 11.90
C TRP A 99 3.43 -18.31 11.89
N SER A 100 4.39 -18.35 10.96
CA SER A 100 5.27 -17.23 10.68
C SER A 100 4.43 -15.99 10.34
N TYR A 101 3.36 -16.08 9.58
CA TYR A 101 2.57 -14.88 9.26
C TYR A 101 1.77 -14.29 10.45
N LEU A 102 1.77 -14.94 11.62
CA LEU A 102 1.05 -14.43 12.81
C LEU A 102 1.65 -13.14 13.38
N TRP A 103 2.92 -12.82 13.13
CA TRP A 103 3.48 -11.50 13.50
C TRP A 103 2.90 -10.34 12.69
N LEU A 104 2.08 -10.60 11.67
CA LEU A 104 1.28 -9.57 10.99
C LEU A 104 0.00 -9.23 11.77
N LEU A 105 -0.43 -10.05 12.74
CA LEU A 105 -1.65 -9.78 13.52
C LEU A 105 -1.60 -8.49 14.34
N PRO A 106 -0.50 -8.11 15.03
CA PRO A 106 -0.41 -6.81 15.71
C PRO A 106 -0.52 -5.62 14.73
N LEU A 107 0.04 -5.76 13.53
CA LEU A 107 -0.05 -4.75 12.47
C LEU A 107 -1.49 -4.61 11.95
N LEU A 108 -2.20 -5.73 11.77
CA LEU A 108 -3.62 -5.73 11.41
C LEU A 108 -4.50 -5.20 12.55
N GLY A 109 -4.16 -5.50 13.80
CA GLY A 109 -4.83 -5.00 15.00
C GLY A 109 -4.75 -3.48 15.10
N LEU A 110 -3.57 -2.90 14.89
CA LEU A 110 -3.39 -1.45 14.79
C LEU A 110 -4.25 -0.84 13.69
N LEU A 111 -4.34 -1.51 12.54
CA LEU A 111 -5.15 -1.04 11.41
C LEU A 111 -6.65 -1.01 11.73
N VAL A 112 -7.17 -2.03 12.43
CA VAL A 112 -8.59 -2.11 12.81
C VAL A 112 -8.91 -1.14 13.96
N TRP A 113 -8.03 -1.05 14.95
CA TRP A 113 -8.28 -0.23 16.15
C TRP A 113 -8.06 1.26 15.88
N ALA A 114 -6.95 1.63 15.22
CA ALA A 114 -6.70 3.02 14.82
C ALA A 114 -7.56 3.46 13.63
N GLY A 115 -7.97 2.51 12.77
CA GLY A 115 -8.74 2.78 11.55
C GLY A 115 -10.25 2.99 11.76
N ARG A 116 -10.76 2.70 12.96
CA ARG A 116 -12.16 3.02 13.34
C ARG A 116 -12.37 4.51 13.62
N ALA A 117 -11.31 5.24 13.97
CA ALA A 117 -11.37 6.68 14.16
C ALA A 117 -11.69 7.37 12.82
N ARG A 118 -12.70 8.24 12.81
CA ARG A 118 -12.95 9.14 11.68
C ARG A 118 -12.08 10.37 11.84
N TRP A 119 -11.78 11.03 10.71
CA TRP A 119 -11.10 12.32 10.74
C TRP A 119 -11.90 13.36 11.54
N SER A 120 -13.24 13.28 11.51
CA SER A 120 -14.16 14.13 12.29
C SER A 120 -14.13 13.86 13.80
N ASP A 121 -13.81 12.64 14.25
CA ASP A 121 -13.90 12.27 15.67
C ASP A 121 -12.73 12.82 16.49
N ARG A 122 -11.71 13.39 15.83
CA ARG A 122 -10.57 14.04 16.48
C ARG A 122 -10.71 15.57 16.50
N GLN A 123 -11.94 16.09 16.38
CA GLN A 123 -12.25 17.52 16.57
C GLN A 123 -12.39 17.86 18.04
#